data_AF-A0A8K0K050-F1
#
_entry.id   AF-A0A8K0K050-F1
#
_cell.length_a   1.000
_cell.length_b   1.000
_cell.length_c   1.000
_cell.angle_alpha   90.00
_cell.angle_beta   90.00
_cell.angle_gamma   90.00
#
_symmetry.space_group_name_H-M   'P 1'
#
loop_
_entity.id
_entity.type
_entity.pdbx_description
1 polymer ?
#
loop_
_entity_poly.entity_id
_entity_poly.type
_entity_poly.pdbx_seq_one_letter_code
_entity_poly.pdbx_strand_id
1 'polypeptide(L)'
;MQLLILSTLGREPTRKYLNNDPIFLLVSGIVGEVEENGGVYNYYIWTHKKFDIGYNGKQIVDVNLTSENKVKLTLEAKIPFTYEVNWKKSNIKFEDRFDKYLDPNFFQHRIHWFSIFNSFMMVIFLVGLVSMILMRTLRKDYARYSKDEELDDMERDLGDEYGWKQVHGDVFRPASHSMLFSALIGAGYQITVVTLSVIVFAILGELYTERGSLLSTAIFVYAATSPINGYFGGSLYARMGGKIWIRQMLLSAFMLPALVCGTAFFINFIAIYYHASRAIPFGTMVSISISRSSYLSFYPCISYKVQLVSLCHIWHLSTLLVEYFASHNKV
;
A
#
# COMPACT_ATOMS: atom_id res chain seq x y z
N MET A 1 17.47 19.88 -26.84
CA MET A 1 18.85 19.39 -26.92
C MET A 1 19.46 19.44 -25.51
N GLN A 2 19.35 18.35 -24.76
CA GLN A 2 19.94 18.21 -23.41
C GLN A 2 21.44 17.96 -23.58
N LEU A 3 22.25 19.01 -23.44
CA LEU A 3 23.70 18.89 -23.46
C LEU A 3 24.21 18.66 -22.03
N LEU A 4 24.78 17.47 -21.79
CA LEU A 4 25.39 17.06 -20.54
C LEU A 4 26.82 17.62 -20.52
N ILE A 5 27.04 18.78 -19.89
CA ILE A 5 28.37 19.39 -19.79
C ILE A 5 29.12 18.80 -18.59
N LEU A 6 29.95 17.80 -18.87
CA LEU A 6 31.09 17.42 -18.04
C LEU A 6 32.24 18.40 -18.36
N SER A 7 32.52 19.35 -17.46
CA SER A 7 33.73 20.16 -17.53
C SER A 7 34.62 19.89 -16.33
N THR A 8 35.50 18.90 -16.46
CA THR A 8 36.72 18.76 -15.67
C THR A 8 37.81 19.64 -16.27
N LEU A 9 38.10 20.80 -15.69
CA LEU A 9 39.35 21.55 -15.94
C LEU A 9 39.74 22.29 -14.64
N GLY A 10 40.88 21.91 -14.08
CA GLY A 10 41.25 22.19 -12.70
C GLY A 10 42.01 23.49 -12.46
N ARG A 11 41.95 23.93 -11.20
CA ARG A 11 43.09 24.39 -10.37
C ARG A 11 42.57 24.53 -8.94
N GLU A 12 43.19 23.83 -8.00
CA GLU A 12 42.90 23.90 -6.56
C GLU A 12 43.25 25.30 -5.98
N PRO A 13 42.62 25.77 -4.87
CA PRO A 13 42.75 25.09 -3.58
C PRO A 13 41.49 25.07 -2.67
N THR A 14 41.57 24.16 -1.69
CA THR A 14 40.65 23.87 -0.56
C THR A 14 39.55 22.82 -0.81
N ARG A 15 40.00 21.57 -0.94
CA ARG A 15 39.17 20.40 -0.60
C ARG A 15 38.71 20.49 0.85
N LYS A 16 37.41 20.59 1.08
CA LYS A 16 36.78 20.06 2.30
C LYS A 16 35.93 18.86 1.90
N TYR A 17 36.43 17.69 2.26
CA TYR A 17 35.74 16.42 2.16
C TYR A 17 34.59 16.39 3.18
N LEU A 18 33.37 16.16 2.70
CA LEU A 18 32.30 15.58 3.52
C LEU A 18 31.98 14.23 2.89
N ASN A 19 32.56 13.16 3.46
CA ASN A 19 32.35 11.75 3.12
C ASN A 19 32.53 11.37 1.64
N ASN A 20 33.78 11.23 1.20
CA ASN A 20 34.31 10.38 0.10
C ASN A 20 33.59 10.19 -1.24
N ASP A 21 32.49 10.88 -1.55
CA ASP A 21 31.81 10.81 -2.83
C ASP A 21 31.82 12.18 -3.53
N PRO A 22 32.18 12.26 -4.83
CA PRO A 22 32.02 13.48 -5.59
C PRO A 22 30.53 13.82 -5.69
N ILE A 23 30.11 14.94 -5.09
CA ILE A 23 28.77 15.48 -5.29
C ILE A 23 28.71 16.00 -6.74
N PHE A 24 28.28 15.14 -7.65
CA PHE A 24 27.78 15.56 -8.95
C PHE A 24 26.46 16.29 -8.71
N LEU A 25 26.52 17.61 -8.54
CA LEU A 25 25.33 18.45 -8.69
C LEU A 25 24.91 18.37 -10.16
N LEU A 26 24.04 17.43 -10.50
CA LEU A 26 23.30 17.42 -11.75
C LEU A 26 22.35 18.63 -11.74
N VAL A 27 22.89 19.77 -12.12
CA VAL A 27 22.10 20.97 -12.40
C VAL A 27 21.40 20.74 -13.73
N SER A 28 20.21 20.13 -13.68
CA SER A 28 19.28 20.10 -14.80
C SER A 28 18.51 21.43 -14.77
N GLY A 29 18.78 22.30 -15.73
CA GLY A 29 18.18 23.63 -15.80
C GLY A 29 18.01 24.09 -17.23
N ILE A 30 17.11 25.06 -17.44
CA ILE A 30 16.85 25.66 -18.75
C ILE A 30 18.13 26.39 -19.19
N VAL A 31 18.69 25.96 -20.32
CA VAL A 31 19.98 26.48 -20.86
C VAL A 31 19.76 27.75 -21.67
N GLY A 32 18.59 27.91 -22.29
CA GLY A 32 18.29 29.02 -23.20
C GLY A 32 16.80 29.13 -23.48
N GLU A 33 16.45 30.18 -24.21
CA GLU A 33 15.08 30.52 -24.58
C GLU A 33 15.01 30.84 -26.07
N VAL A 34 13.88 30.52 -26.70
CA VAL A 34 13.63 30.83 -28.12
C VAL A 34 12.55 31.89 -28.17
N GLU A 35 12.85 33.02 -28.80
CA GLU A 35 11.85 34.06 -29.07
C GLU A 35 11.55 34.08 -30.57
N GLU A 36 10.26 34.12 -30.91
CA GLU A 36 9.79 34.30 -32.27
C GLU A 36 9.33 35.75 -32.45
N ASN A 37 9.91 36.46 -33.41
CA ASN A 37 9.54 37.83 -33.71
C ASN A 37 9.34 37.99 -35.21
N GLY A 38 8.09 38.09 -35.65
CA GLY A 38 7.71 38.27 -37.07
C GLY A 38 8.18 37.14 -38.00
N GLY A 39 8.20 35.88 -37.54
CA GLY A 39 8.63 34.71 -38.31
C GLY A 39 10.15 34.46 -38.31
N VAL A 40 10.94 35.28 -37.61
CA VAL A 40 12.38 35.06 -37.39
C VAL A 40 12.60 34.47 -36.00
N TYR A 41 13.21 33.28 -35.95
CA TYR A 41 13.59 32.62 -34.70
C TYR A 41 14.91 33.18 -34.18
N ASN A 42 14.88 33.77 -32.98
CA ASN A 42 16.07 34.21 -32.26
C ASN A 42 16.34 33.25 -31.11
N TYR A 43 17.52 32.62 -31.13
CA TYR A 43 17.96 31.71 -30.09
C TYR A 43 18.81 32.46 -29.07
N TYR A 44 18.50 32.30 -27.79
CA TYR A 44 19.24 32.92 -26.69
C TYR A 44 19.78 31.87 -25.73
N ILE A 45 20.94 32.15 -25.14
CA ILE A 45 21.57 31.33 -24.12
C ILE A 45 21.84 32.16 -22.86
N TRP A 46 21.70 31.55 -21.69
CA TRP A 46 22.07 32.17 -20.43
C TRP A 46 23.56 31.97 -20.17
N THR A 47 24.31 33.06 -20.04
CA THR A 47 25.78 33.02 -19.95
C THR A 47 26.31 33.13 -18.53
N HIS A 48 25.51 33.68 -17.61
CA HIS A 48 25.88 33.83 -16.22
C HIS A 48 25.08 32.88 -15.33
N LYS A 49 25.75 32.13 -14.47
CA LYS A 49 25.12 31.25 -13.47
C LYS A 49 25.47 31.70 -12.07
N LYS A 50 24.47 32.06 -11.29
CA LYS A 50 24.62 32.52 -9.92
C LYS A 50 24.14 31.46 -8.94
N PHE A 51 25.07 30.97 -8.12
CA PHE A 51 24.84 29.97 -7.10
C PHE A 51 24.76 30.63 -5.74
N ASP A 52 23.57 30.67 -5.16
CA ASP A 52 23.36 31.08 -3.78
C ASP A 52 23.34 29.84 -2.88
N ILE A 53 24.42 29.63 -2.11
CA ILE A 53 24.60 28.46 -1.25
C ILE A 53 24.38 28.86 0.22
N GLY A 54 23.32 28.33 0.80
CA GLY A 54 23.01 28.43 2.22
C GLY A 54 23.78 27.39 3.03
N TYR A 55 24.59 27.82 4.01
CA TYR A 55 25.33 26.92 4.89
C TYR A 55 24.99 27.12 6.37
N ASN A 56 24.98 26.03 7.12
CA ASN A 56 24.88 26.02 8.57
C ASN A 56 26.02 25.16 9.16
N GLY A 57 26.95 25.81 9.88
CA GLY A 57 28.15 25.15 10.39
C GLY A 57 29.03 24.57 9.28
N LYS A 58 29.17 23.23 9.24
CA LYS A 58 29.93 22.48 8.23
C LYS A 58 29.05 21.85 7.14
N GLN A 59 27.76 22.16 7.12
CA GLN A 59 26.77 21.51 6.26
C GLN A 59 26.11 22.52 5.31
N ILE A 60 25.84 22.10 4.08
CA ILE A 60 25.07 22.86 3.09
C ILE A 60 23.58 22.53 3.29
N VAL A 61 22.75 23.56 3.37
CA VAL A 61 21.33 23.44 3.70
C VAL A 61 20.45 23.82 2.51
N ASP A 62 20.85 24.81 1.71
CA ASP A 62 20.07 25.27 0.55
C ASP A 62 21.03 25.61 -0.60
N VAL A 63 20.59 25.35 -1.83
CA VAL A 63 21.32 25.74 -3.04
C VAL A 63 20.29 26.27 -4.02
N ASN A 64 20.35 27.57 -4.29
CA ASN A 64 19.54 28.20 -5.32
C ASN A 64 20.41 28.55 -6.52
N LEU A 65 19.92 28.25 -7.72
CA LEU A 65 20.57 28.59 -8.96
C LEU A 65 19.71 29.58 -9.74
N THR A 66 20.24 30.76 -10.00
CA THR A 66 19.67 31.71 -10.95
C THR A 66 20.54 31.77 -12.19
N SER A 67 19.89 31.70 -13.36
CA SER A 67 20.55 31.94 -14.65
C SER A 67 20.29 33.39 -15.02
N GLU A 68 21.35 34.15 -15.27
CA GLU A 68 21.32 35.58 -15.59
C GLU A 68 22.08 35.84 -16.90
N ASN A 69 21.92 37.04 -17.45
CA ASN A 69 22.52 37.48 -18.72
C ASN A 69 22.13 36.61 -19.94
N LYS A 70 21.06 37.03 -20.62
CA LYS A 70 20.56 36.45 -21.86
C LYS A 70 21.37 36.99 -23.05
N VAL A 71 22.05 36.11 -23.79
CA VAL A 71 22.87 36.48 -24.96
C VAL A 71 22.32 35.79 -26.20
N LYS A 72 22.18 36.54 -27.30
CA LYS A 72 21.73 36.02 -28.60
C LYS A 72 22.82 35.16 -29.24
N LEU A 73 22.44 33.99 -29.75
CA LEU A 73 23.34 33.11 -30.49
C LEU A 73 23.51 33.61 -31.93
N THR A 74 24.77 33.83 -32.33
CA THR A 74 25.17 34.06 -33.72
C THR A 74 26.16 32.98 -34.13
N LEU A 75 26.17 32.63 -35.43
CA LEU A 75 27.10 31.63 -35.96
C LEU A 75 28.55 32.03 -35.65
N GLU A 76 29.33 31.08 -35.15
CA GLU A 76 30.75 31.22 -34.79
C GLU A 76 31.09 32.20 -33.65
N ALA A 77 30.11 32.67 -32.87
CA ALA A 77 30.37 33.52 -31.71
C ALA A 77 31.02 32.74 -30.55
N LYS A 78 32.14 33.28 -30.04
CA LYS A 78 32.75 32.84 -28.77
C LYS A 78 32.04 33.53 -27.61
N ILE A 79 31.24 32.78 -26.87
CA ILE A 79 30.46 33.31 -25.75
C ILE A 79 31.16 32.92 -24.43
N PRO A 80 31.62 33.90 -23.62
CA PRO A 80 32.21 33.59 -22.32
C PRO A 80 31.12 33.21 -21.33
N PHE A 81 31.28 32.04 -20.70
CA PHE A 81 30.45 31.65 -19.57
C PHE A 81 31.08 32.11 -18.27
N THR A 82 30.26 32.68 -17.40
CA THR A 82 30.69 33.16 -16.08
C THR A 82 29.80 32.56 -15.01
N TYR A 83 30.36 32.39 -13.82
CA TYR A 83 29.60 31.94 -12.67
C TYR A 83 29.96 32.76 -11.43
N GLU A 84 28.98 32.96 -10.58
CA GLU A 84 29.12 33.62 -9.28
C GLU A 84 28.69 32.63 -8.19
N VAL A 85 29.43 32.56 -7.08
CA VAL A 85 29.08 31.73 -5.94
C VAL A 85 29.00 32.60 -4.69
N ASN A 86 27.80 32.69 -4.13
CA ASN A 86 27.51 33.46 -2.93
C ASN A 86 27.18 32.53 -1.77
N TRP A 87 27.99 32.62 -0.71
CA TRP A 87 27.79 31.85 0.50
C TRP A 87 27.01 32.68 1.52
N LYS A 88 25.85 32.18 1.93
CA LYS A 88 24.96 32.83 2.91
C LYS A 88 24.81 31.94 4.13
N LYS A 89 25.03 32.49 5.33
CA LYS A 89 24.81 31.77 6.57
C LYS A 89 23.30 31.59 6.80
N SER A 90 22.86 30.34 6.93
CA SER A 90 21.46 29.99 7.22
C SER A 90 21.32 29.50 8.65
N ASN A 91 20.16 29.79 9.28
CA ASN A 91 19.82 29.29 10.62
C ASN A 91 19.03 27.97 10.58
N ILE A 92 18.73 27.45 9.38
CA ILE A 92 17.98 26.21 9.17
C ILE A 92 18.90 25.03 9.49
N LYS A 93 18.43 24.05 10.28
CA LYS A 93 19.18 22.83 10.57
C LYS A 93 19.27 21.96 9.32
N PHE A 94 20.30 21.12 9.23
CA PHE A 94 20.48 20.25 8.06
C PHE A 94 19.34 19.22 7.89
N GLU A 95 18.70 18.82 8.99
CA GLU A 95 17.57 17.89 9.01
C GLU A 95 16.33 18.51 8.34
N ASP A 96 16.00 19.75 8.69
CA ASP A 96 14.81 20.50 8.23
C ASP A 96 14.97 21.10 6.81
N ARG A 97 16.06 20.80 6.11
CA ARG A 97 16.42 21.46 4.84
C ARG A 97 15.38 21.26 3.73
N PHE A 98 14.67 20.15 3.77
CA PHE A 98 13.67 19.81 2.76
C PHE A 98 12.29 20.43 3.04
N ASP A 99 12.06 20.98 4.23
CA ASP A 99 10.75 21.50 4.64
C ASP A 99 10.29 22.66 3.76
N LYS A 100 11.24 23.47 3.28
CA LYS A 100 11.00 24.55 2.31
C LYS A 100 10.36 24.07 1.00
N TYR A 101 10.61 22.82 0.60
CA TYR A 101 10.03 22.21 -0.61
C TYR A 101 8.78 21.38 -0.31
N LEU A 102 8.52 21.09 0.95
CA LEU A 102 7.39 20.28 1.40
C LEU A 102 6.16 21.14 1.76
N ASP A 103 6.20 22.46 1.53
CA ASP A 103 5.20 23.42 2.00
C ASP A 103 3.74 22.92 1.83
N PRO A 104 3.13 22.38 2.90
CA PRO A 104 1.85 21.69 2.82
C PRO A 104 0.69 22.65 2.50
N ASN A 105 0.90 23.94 2.80
CA ASN A 105 -0.14 24.97 2.73
C ASN A 105 -0.44 25.41 1.29
N PHE A 106 0.53 25.33 0.38
CA PHE A 106 0.39 25.97 -0.93
C PHE A 106 -0.28 25.09 -2.00
N PHE A 107 -0.15 23.76 -1.94
CA PHE A 107 -0.66 22.87 -3.01
C PHE A 107 -1.66 21.79 -2.58
N GLN A 108 -1.74 21.37 -1.31
CA GLN A 108 -2.40 20.10 -0.99
C GLN A 108 -3.77 20.23 -0.31
N HIS A 109 -3.99 21.17 0.61
CA HIS A 109 -5.17 21.07 1.49
C HIS A 109 -6.53 21.32 0.79
N ARG A 110 -6.61 22.33 -0.09
CA ARG A 110 -7.87 22.71 -0.75
C ARG A 110 -8.27 21.78 -1.89
N ILE A 111 -7.28 21.25 -2.62
CA ILE A 111 -7.52 20.39 -3.79
C ILE A 111 -7.77 18.94 -3.35
N HIS A 112 -7.11 18.45 -2.30
CA HIS A 112 -7.25 17.06 -1.84
C HIS A 112 -8.59 16.80 -1.15
N TRP A 113 -9.09 17.71 -0.31
CA TRP A 113 -10.41 17.50 0.31
C TRP A 113 -11.56 17.59 -0.72
N PHE A 114 -11.40 18.41 -1.77
CA PHE A 114 -12.36 18.48 -2.87
C PHE A 114 -12.46 17.16 -3.66
N SER A 115 -11.33 16.48 -3.94
CA SER A 115 -11.34 15.18 -4.62
C SER A 115 -11.91 14.06 -3.73
N ILE A 116 -11.67 14.10 -2.42
CA ILE A 116 -12.31 13.20 -1.44
C ILE A 116 -13.83 13.39 -1.47
N PHE A 117 -14.31 14.64 -1.41
CA PHE A 117 -15.75 14.90 -1.42
C PHE A 117 -16.40 14.45 -2.72
N ASN A 118 -15.77 14.74 -3.87
CA ASN A 118 -16.27 14.34 -5.19
C ASN A 118 -16.40 12.81 -5.33
N SER A 119 -15.39 12.06 -4.88
CA SER A 119 -15.43 10.59 -4.90
C SER A 119 -16.43 10.02 -3.89
N PHE A 120 -16.57 10.64 -2.71
CA PHE A 120 -17.54 10.23 -1.69
C PHE A 120 -18.99 10.41 -2.15
N MET A 121 -19.31 11.53 -2.80
CA MET A 121 -20.66 11.78 -3.36
C MET A 121 -21.05 10.72 -4.41
N MET A 122 -20.12 10.30 -5.26
CA MET A 122 -20.37 9.23 -6.24
C MET A 122 -20.70 7.89 -5.57
N VAL A 123 -20.02 7.54 -4.47
CA VAL A 123 -20.30 6.32 -3.71
C VAL A 123 -21.68 6.37 -3.07
N ILE A 124 -22.05 7.49 -2.44
CA ILE A 124 -23.40 7.65 -1.85
C ILE A 124 -24.47 7.53 -2.92
N PHE A 125 -24.28 8.18 -4.07
CA PHE A 125 -25.24 8.13 -5.16
C PHE A 125 -25.41 6.69 -5.69
N LEU A 126 -24.31 5.95 -5.87
CA LEU A 126 -24.35 4.56 -6.30
C LEU A 126 -25.08 3.67 -5.30
N VAL A 127 -24.78 3.79 -4.01
CA VAL A 127 -25.46 3.05 -2.94
C VAL A 127 -26.96 3.40 -2.92
N GLY A 128 -27.31 4.67 -3.11
CA GLY A 128 -28.69 5.13 -3.20
C GLY A 128 -29.44 4.50 -4.38
N LEU A 129 -28.85 4.48 -5.57
CA LEU A 129 -29.44 3.83 -6.75
C LEU A 129 -29.62 2.32 -6.55
N VAL A 130 -28.58 1.63 -6.06
CA VAL A 130 -28.66 0.18 -5.79
C VAL A 130 -29.72 -0.12 -4.74
N SER A 131 -29.77 0.67 -3.65
CA SER A 131 -30.80 0.54 -2.61
C SER A 131 -32.20 0.82 -3.14
N MET A 132 -32.39 1.83 -4.00
CA MET A 132 -33.68 2.11 -4.63
C MET A 132 -34.14 0.94 -5.51
N ILE A 133 -33.24 0.36 -6.32
CA ILE A 133 -33.54 -0.81 -7.14
C ILE A 133 -33.91 -1.99 -6.24
N LEU A 134 -33.11 -2.29 -5.21
CA LEU A 134 -33.36 -3.36 -4.26
C LEU A 134 -34.70 -3.18 -3.53
N MET A 135 -35.00 -1.98 -3.05
CA MET A 135 -36.28 -1.68 -2.39
C MET A 135 -37.45 -1.76 -3.36
N ARG A 136 -37.25 -1.41 -4.64
CA ARG A 136 -38.27 -1.55 -5.67
C ARG A 136 -38.54 -3.02 -5.99
N THR A 137 -37.51 -3.86 -6.09
CA THR A 137 -37.68 -5.31 -6.29
C THR A 137 -38.32 -5.94 -5.06
N LEU A 138 -37.83 -5.65 -3.85
CA LEU A 138 -38.40 -6.19 -2.61
C LEU A 138 -39.86 -5.79 -2.41
N ARG A 139 -40.24 -4.52 -2.66
CA ARG A 139 -41.66 -4.12 -2.57
C ARG A 139 -42.52 -4.82 -3.61
N LYS A 140 -42.02 -5.00 -4.82
CA LYS A 140 -42.73 -5.72 -5.89
C LYS A 140 -42.90 -7.20 -5.53
N ASP A 141 -41.86 -7.83 -5.01
CA ASP A 141 -41.88 -9.23 -4.60
C ASP A 141 -42.80 -9.41 -3.37
N TYR A 142 -42.72 -8.52 -2.37
CA TYR A 142 -43.61 -8.53 -1.21
C TYR A 142 -45.10 -8.36 -1.58
N ALA A 143 -45.42 -7.42 -2.47
CA ALA A 143 -46.79 -7.22 -2.94
C ALA A 143 -47.32 -8.37 -3.82
N ARG A 144 -46.43 -9.20 -4.37
CA ARG A 144 -46.79 -10.45 -5.04
C ARG A 144 -47.15 -11.52 -4.01
N TYR A 145 -46.31 -11.71 -2.99
CA TYR A 145 -46.56 -12.66 -1.91
C TYR A 145 -47.86 -12.38 -1.16
N SER A 146 -48.18 -11.11 -0.89
CA SER A 146 -49.44 -10.77 -0.18
C SER A 146 -50.71 -11.05 -1.01
N LYS A 147 -50.61 -11.07 -2.34
CA LYS A 147 -51.75 -11.37 -3.22
C LYS A 147 -51.93 -12.87 -3.41
N ASP A 148 -50.84 -13.63 -3.47
CA ASP A 148 -50.89 -15.09 -3.53
C ASP A 148 -51.41 -15.70 -2.22
N GLU A 149 -51.27 -15.01 -1.07
CA GLU A 149 -51.81 -15.44 0.23
C GLU A 149 -53.34 -15.21 0.37
N GLU A 150 -53.92 -14.27 -0.39
CA GLU A 150 -55.37 -13.99 -0.46
C GLU A 150 -56.09 -14.80 -1.57
N LEU A 151 -55.34 -15.27 -2.58
CA LEU A 151 -55.81 -16.11 -3.67
C LEU A 151 -55.51 -17.58 -3.34
N ASP A 152 -56.48 -18.22 -2.68
CA ASP A 152 -56.71 -19.67 -2.67
C ASP A 152 -55.88 -20.57 -1.72
N ASP A 153 -56.50 -20.89 -0.58
CA ASP A 153 -56.31 -22.16 0.15
C ASP A 153 -56.67 -23.42 -0.71
N MET A 154 -57.11 -23.24 -1.97
CA MET A 154 -57.45 -24.31 -2.93
C MET A 154 -56.38 -24.58 -4.01
N GLU A 155 -55.38 -23.70 -4.22
CA GLU A 155 -54.29 -23.88 -5.22
C GLU A 155 -52.91 -24.10 -4.57
N ARG A 156 -52.82 -23.98 -3.22
CA ARG A 156 -51.59 -24.20 -2.42
C ARG A 156 -50.90 -25.55 -2.61
N ASP A 157 -51.58 -26.57 -3.12
CA ASP A 157 -51.01 -27.92 -3.30
C ASP A 157 -50.26 -28.10 -4.64
N LEU A 158 -50.30 -27.11 -5.55
CA LEU A 158 -49.64 -27.22 -6.87
C LEU A 158 -48.55 -26.16 -7.13
N GLY A 159 -48.38 -25.16 -6.26
CA GLY A 159 -47.51 -24.00 -6.52
C GLY A 159 -46.26 -23.82 -5.65
N ASP A 160 -46.19 -24.44 -4.47
CA ASP A 160 -45.40 -23.84 -3.37
C ASP A 160 -44.08 -24.54 -2.98
N GLU A 161 -43.41 -25.11 -3.96
CA GLU A 161 -41.96 -25.34 -3.93
C GLU A 161 -41.21 -24.09 -4.43
N TYR A 162 -41.42 -22.95 -3.77
CA TYR A 162 -40.70 -21.72 -4.11
C TYR A 162 -39.20 -21.88 -3.81
N GLY A 163 -38.38 -21.87 -4.86
CA GLY A 163 -36.97 -22.26 -4.87
C GLY A 163 -36.06 -21.63 -3.81
N TRP A 164 -36.37 -20.46 -3.25
CA TRP A 164 -35.55 -19.89 -2.15
C TRP A 164 -35.63 -20.73 -0.85
N LYS A 165 -36.76 -21.40 -0.62
CA LYS A 165 -36.98 -22.30 0.53
C LYS A 165 -36.25 -23.63 0.33
N GLN A 166 -36.10 -24.09 -0.91
CA GLN A 166 -35.20 -25.19 -1.29
C GLN A 166 -33.72 -24.77 -1.19
N VAL A 167 -33.39 -23.52 -1.51
CA VAL A 167 -32.03 -22.95 -1.42
C VAL A 167 -31.54 -22.82 0.02
N HIS A 168 -32.42 -22.69 1.02
CA HIS A 168 -32.01 -22.73 2.44
C HIS A 168 -31.18 -24.00 2.78
N GLY A 169 -31.49 -25.15 2.16
CA GLY A 169 -30.72 -26.39 2.32
C GLY A 169 -29.42 -26.40 1.51
N ASP A 170 -29.42 -25.76 0.34
CA ASP A 170 -28.25 -25.70 -0.56
C ASP A 170 -27.21 -24.63 -0.15
N VAL A 171 -27.60 -23.59 0.61
CA VAL A 171 -26.68 -22.58 1.17
C VAL A 171 -25.64 -23.22 2.10
N PHE A 172 -26.00 -24.31 2.78
CA PHE A 172 -25.08 -25.05 3.65
C PHE A 172 -24.35 -26.19 2.94
N ARG A 173 -24.56 -26.36 1.63
CA ARG A 173 -23.84 -27.38 0.87
C ARG A 173 -22.35 -27.02 0.87
N PRO A 174 -21.45 -27.96 1.21
CA PRO A 174 -20.03 -27.70 1.17
C PRO A 174 -19.61 -27.35 -0.25
N ALA A 175 -18.83 -26.28 -0.40
CA ALA A 175 -18.31 -25.87 -1.70
C ALA A 175 -17.43 -26.98 -2.30
N SER A 176 -17.48 -27.15 -3.64
CA SER A 176 -16.69 -28.15 -4.37
C SER A 176 -15.19 -28.09 -4.05
N HIS A 177 -14.67 -26.88 -3.76
CA HIS A 177 -13.31 -26.64 -3.29
C HIS A 177 -13.29 -25.99 -1.91
N SER A 178 -13.82 -26.69 -0.91
CA SER A 178 -13.93 -26.23 0.48
C SER A 178 -12.61 -25.75 1.09
N MET A 179 -11.48 -26.38 0.73
CA MET A 179 -10.13 -26.01 1.21
C MET A 179 -9.70 -24.62 0.71
N LEU A 180 -9.66 -24.40 -0.60
CA LEU A 180 -9.30 -23.10 -1.19
C LEU A 180 -10.26 -21.99 -0.75
N PHE A 181 -11.57 -22.29 -0.75
CA PHE A 181 -12.57 -21.32 -0.35
C PHE A 181 -12.38 -20.83 1.09
N SER A 182 -12.23 -21.76 2.03
CA SER A 182 -12.00 -21.38 3.43
C SER A 182 -10.64 -20.72 3.67
N ALA A 183 -9.62 -21.03 2.85
CA ALA A 183 -8.31 -20.38 2.92
C ALA A 183 -8.39 -18.91 2.45
N LEU A 184 -9.15 -18.65 1.38
CA LEU A 184 -9.43 -17.30 0.87
C LEU A 184 -10.20 -16.45 1.89
N ILE A 185 -11.22 -17.01 2.53
CA ILE A 185 -11.99 -16.30 3.56
C ILE A 185 -11.11 -15.97 4.77
N GLY A 186 -10.32 -16.93 5.27
CA GLY A 186 -9.40 -16.70 6.39
C GLY A 186 -8.36 -15.61 6.07
N ALA A 187 -7.76 -15.66 4.87
CA ALA A 187 -6.84 -14.63 4.41
C ALA A 187 -7.50 -13.26 4.29
N GLY A 188 -8.75 -13.19 3.81
CA GLY A 188 -9.52 -11.96 3.73
C GLY A 188 -9.70 -11.29 5.10
N TYR A 189 -10.17 -12.04 6.10
CA TYR A 189 -10.29 -11.55 7.48
C TYR A 189 -8.95 -11.06 8.04
N GLN A 190 -7.85 -11.79 7.79
CA GLN A 190 -6.53 -11.39 8.24
C GLN A 190 -6.09 -10.06 7.60
N ILE A 191 -6.21 -9.92 6.28
CA ILE A 191 -5.84 -8.68 5.56
C ILE A 191 -6.66 -7.51 6.09
N THR A 192 -7.98 -7.68 6.27
CA THR A 192 -8.82 -6.60 6.81
C THR A 192 -8.36 -6.13 8.18
N VAL A 193 -8.06 -7.07 9.09
CA VAL A 193 -7.57 -6.71 10.44
C VAL A 193 -6.19 -6.06 10.38
N VAL A 194 -5.28 -6.56 9.52
CA VAL A 194 -3.95 -5.97 9.33
C VAL A 194 -4.07 -4.55 8.79
N THR A 195 -4.87 -4.33 7.75
CA THR A 195 -5.07 -3.01 7.15
C THR A 195 -5.62 -2.02 8.17
N LEU A 196 -6.66 -2.39 8.91
CA LEU A 196 -7.22 -1.51 9.96
C LEU A 196 -6.19 -1.20 11.05
N SER A 197 -5.44 -2.21 11.51
CA SER A 197 -4.43 -2.04 12.56
C SER A 197 -3.27 -1.16 12.09
N VAL A 198 -2.78 -1.34 10.86
CA VAL A 198 -1.71 -0.51 10.27
C VAL A 198 -2.17 0.93 10.09
N ILE A 199 -3.43 1.17 9.72
CA ILE A 199 -3.99 2.53 9.64
C ILE A 199 -3.98 3.19 11.03
N VAL A 200 -4.42 2.47 12.07
CA VAL A 200 -4.41 3.00 13.44
C VAL A 200 -2.98 3.31 13.90
N PHE A 201 -2.03 2.40 13.67
CA PHE A 201 -0.62 2.65 14.02
C PHE A 201 -0.03 3.82 13.21
N ALA A 202 -0.35 3.94 11.93
CA ALA A 202 0.13 5.04 11.10
C ALA A 202 -0.36 6.41 11.60
N ILE A 203 -1.58 6.49 12.14
CA ILE A 203 -2.14 7.71 12.74
C ILE A 203 -1.49 8.02 14.09
N LEU A 204 -1.30 7.00 14.95
CA LEU A 204 -0.82 7.21 16.33
C LEU A 204 0.71 7.36 16.45
N GLY A 205 1.49 6.69 15.59
CA GLY A 205 2.93 6.52 15.80
C GLY A 205 3.84 7.28 14.85
N GLU A 206 3.32 8.27 14.10
CA GLU A 206 4.09 9.04 13.09
C GLU A 206 4.95 8.17 12.16
N LEU A 207 4.50 6.92 11.88
CA LEU A 207 5.30 5.95 11.12
C LEU A 207 5.60 6.37 9.68
N TYR A 208 4.98 7.46 9.21
CA TYR A 208 5.23 8.05 7.90
C TYR A 208 6.58 8.76 7.82
N THR A 209 7.23 9.09 8.93
CA THR A 209 8.47 9.89 8.96
C THR A 209 9.70 9.07 8.54
N GLU A 210 9.75 7.78 8.90
CA GLU A 210 10.90 6.92 8.60
C GLU A 210 10.65 6.00 7.40
N ARG A 211 11.58 6.03 6.43
CA ARG A 211 11.51 5.20 5.22
C ARG A 211 11.54 3.72 5.58
N GLY A 212 10.48 3.00 5.25
CA GLY A 212 10.37 1.55 5.47
C GLY A 212 9.83 1.13 6.84
N SER A 213 9.60 2.08 7.76
CA SER A 213 8.98 1.79 9.07
C SER A 213 7.57 1.24 8.91
N LEU A 214 6.75 1.86 8.05
CA LEU A 214 5.41 1.36 7.69
C LEU A 214 5.41 -0.09 7.18
N LEU A 215 6.39 -0.45 6.34
CA LEU A 215 6.48 -1.79 5.77
C LEU A 215 6.91 -2.82 6.84
N SER A 216 7.84 -2.45 7.72
CA SER A 216 8.24 -3.29 8.85
C SER A 216 7.08 -3.55 9.81
N THR A 217 6.35 -2.50 10.19
CA THR A 217 5.18 -2.59 11.06
C THR A 217 4.06 -3.40 10.43
N ALA A 218 3.81 -3.24 9.13
CA ALA A 218 2.82 -4.06 8.42
C ALA A 218 3.18 -5.56 8.45
N ILE A 219 4.45 -5.91 8.26
CA ILE A 219 4.91 -7.31 8.36
C ILE A 219 4.73 -7.85 9.79
N PHE A 220 5.07 -7.05 10.80
CA PHE A 220 4.91 -7.42 12.20
C PHE A 220 3.45 -7.66 12.57
N VAL A 221 2.56 -6.73 12.22
CA VAL A 221 1.12 -6.84 12.45
C VAL A 221 0.53 -8.03 11.69
N TYR A 222 1.01 -8.30 10.48
CA TYR A 222 0.60 -9.48 9.70
C TYR A 222 0.97 -10.78 10.42
N ALA A 223 2.18 -10.86 10.98
CA ALA A 223 2.61 -12.04 11.75
C ALA A 223 1.76 -12.20 13.03
N ALA A 224 1.50 -11.11 13.74
CA ALA A 224 0.72 -11.09 14.98
C ALA A 224 -0.77 -11.46 14.77
N THR A 225 -1.35 -11.11 13.62
CA THR A 225 -2.76 -11.41 13.29
C THR A 225 -2.95 -12.77 12.62
N SER A 226 -1.88 -13.57 12.45
CA SER A 226 -1.97 -14.92 11.87
C SER A 226 -2.96 -15.88 12.56
N PRO A 227 -3.25 -15.81 13.87
CA PRO A 227 -4.28 -16.64 14.50
C PRO A 227 -5.69 -16.39 13.96
N ILE A 228 -5.97 -15.16 13.50
CA ILE A 228 -7.27 -14.77 12.96
C ILE A 228 -7.55 -15.54 11.65
N ASN A 229 -6.54 -15.66 10.79
CA ASN A 229 -6.63 -16.46 9.57
C ASN A 229 -6.96 -17.92 9.88
N GLY A 230 -6.23 -18.52 10.83
CA GLY A 230 -6.45 -19.89 11.27
C GLY A 230 -7.82 -20.14 11.89
N TYR A 231 -8.32 -19.20 12.71
CA TYR A 231 -9.63 -19.32 13.35
C TYR A 231 -10.77 -19.25 12.34
N PHE A 232 -10.83 -18.19 11.52
CA PHE A 232 -11.93 -18.01 10.56
C PHE A 232 -11.86 -19.02 9.41
N GLY A 233 -10.67 -19.26 8.86
CA GLY A 233 -10.48 -20.23 7.78
C GLY A 233 -10.66 -21.67 8.25
N GLY A 234 -10.09 -22.03 9.41
CA GLY A 234 -10.23 -23.36 10.00
C GLY A 234 -11.65 -23.67 10.46
N SER A 235 -12.34 -22.71 11.11
CA SER A 235 -13.73 -22.87 11.54
C SER A 235 -14.67 -23.08 10.35
N LEU A 236 -14.50 -22.31 9.28
CA LEU A 236 -15.31 -22.46 8.07
C LEU A 236 -15.04 -23.81 7.38
N TYR A 237 -13.78 -24.25 7.32
CA TYR A 237 -13.42 -25.56 6.78
C TYR A 237 -14.03 -26.72 7.58
N ALA A 238 -14.03 -26.62 8.92
CA ALA A 238 -14.65 -27.61 9.80
C ALA A 238 -16.18 -27.65 9.62
N ARG A 239 -16.84 -26.49 9.49
CA ARG A 239 -18.29 -26.39 9.22
C ARG A 239 -18.70 -27.03 7.89
N MET A 240 -17.82 -27.02 6.89
CA MET A 240 -18.02 -27.68 5.59
C MET A 240 -17.66 -29.18 5.58
N GLY A 241 -17.41 -29.80 6.75
CA GLY A 241 -17.08 -31.23 6.84
C GLY A 241 -15.63 -31.58 6.45
N GLY A 242 -14.73 -30.60 6.41
CA GLY A 242 -13.32 -30.81 6.09
C GLY A 242 -12.56 -31.58 7.19
N LYS A 243 -12.03 -32.76 6.85
CA LYS A 243 -11.29 -33.62 7.81
C LYS A 243 -9.79 -33.31 7.88
N ILE A 244 -9.22 -32.80 6.80
CA ILE A 244 -7.76 -32.62 6.65
C ILE A 244 -7.36 -31.19 7.06
N TRP A 245 -7.42 -30.89 8.36
CA TRP A 245 -7.19 -29.54 8.89
C TRP A 245 -5.74 -29.06 8.71
N ILE A 246 -4.76 -29.96 8.74
CA ILE A 246 -3.33 -29.62 8.58
C ILE A 246 -3.03 -29.07 7.18
N ARG A 247 -3.56 -29.72 6.13
CA ARG A 247 -3.38 -29.23 4.75
C ARG A 247 -4.03 -27.89 4.55
N GLN A 248 -5.20 -27.69 5.16
CA GLN A 248 -5.90 -26.42 5.08
C GLN A 248 -5.13 -25.30 5.78
N MET A 249 -4.59 -25.57 6.96
CA MET A 249 -3.74 -24.65 7.70
C MET A 249 -2.52 -24.24 6.87
N LEU A 250 -1.80 -25.22 6.31
CA LEU A 250 -0.65 -24.97 5.44
C LEU A 250 -1.03 -24.12 4.22
N LEU A 251 -2.13 -24.47 3.55
CA LEU A 251 -2.60 -23.70 2.40
C LEU A 251 -2.91 -22.25 2.77
N SER A 252 -3.66 -22.02 3.86
CA SER A 252 -4.00 -20.67 4.32
C SER A 252 -2.80 -19.82 4.73
N ALA A 253 -1.75 -20.44 5.28
CA ALA A 253 -0.53 -19.76 5.70
C ALA A 253 0.37 -19.36 4.52
N PHE A 254 0.49 -20.23 3.51
CA PHE A 254 1.39 -20.02 2.36
C PHE A 254 0.73 -19.31 1.18
N MET A 255 -0.60 -19.29 1.07
CA MET A 255 -1.29 -18.75 -0.11
C MET A 255 -0.95 -17.29 -0.40
N LEU A 256 -1.07 -16.40 0.60
CA LEU A 256 -0.82 -14.97 0.40
C LEU A 256 0.67 -14.65 0.22
N PRO A 257 1.60 -15.20 1.03
CA PRO A 257 3.02 -15.04 0.79
C PRO A 257 3.47 -15.56 -0.57
N ALA A 258 2.95 -16.72 -1.01
CA ALA A 258 3.24 -17.28 -2.33
C ALA A 258 2.75 -16.38 -3.47
N LEU A 259 1.57 -15.77 -3.33
CA LEU A 259 1.02 -14.83 -4.32
C LEU A 259 1.87 -13.55 -4.41
N VAL A 260 2.26 -12.98 -3.27
CA VAL A 260 3.12 -11.79 -3.21
C VAL A 260 4.52 -12.08 -3.76
N CYS A 261 5.12 -13.19 -3.37
CA CYS A 261 6.40 -13.62 -3.94
C CYS A 261 6.28 -13.87 -5.45
N GLY A 262 5.25 -14.58 -5.90
CA GLY A 262 5.03 -14.88 -7.32
C GLY A 262 4.90 -13.63 -8.19
N THR A 263 4.13 -12.64 -7.73
CA THR A 263 4.01 -11.34 -8.44
C THR A 263 5.33 -10.55 -8.43
N ALA A 264 6.05 -10.52 -7.30
CA ALA A 264 7.36 -9.88 -7.22
C ALA A 264 8.40 -10.54 -8.13
N PHE A 265 8.42 -11.87 -8.20
CA PHE A 265 9.26 -12.62 -9.13
C PHE A 265 8.92 -12.28 -10.58
N PHE A 266 7.64 -12.28 -10.94
CA PHE A 266 7.20 -11.96 -12.29
C PHE A 266 7.64 -10.55 -12.72
N ILE A 267 7.44 -9.55 -11.87
CA ILE A 267 7.89 -8.17 -12.12
C ILE A 267 9.41 -8.13 -12.28
N ASN A 268 10.16 -8.86 -11.45
CA ASN A 268 11.61 -8.87 -11.55
C ASN A 268 12.13 -9.61 -12.79
N PHE A 269 11.44 -10.66 -13.26
CA PHE A 269 11.77 -11.29 -14.54
C PHE A 269 11.67 -10.28 -15.69
N ILE A 270 10.62 -9.46 -15.69
CA ILE A 270 10.48 -8.35 -16.64
C ILE A 270 11.61 -7.33 -16.47
N ALA A 271 11.97 -6.98 -15.23
CA ALA A 271 13.07 -6.04 -14.96
C ALA A 271 14.44 -6.54 -15.45
N ILE A 272 14.71 -7.85 -15.32
CA ILE A 272 15.91 -8.49 -15.85
C ILE A 272 15.91 -8.43 -17.38
N TYR A 273 14.77 -8.73 -18.01
CA TYR A 273 14.62 -8.67 -19.47
C TYR A 273 14.94 -7.29 -20.05
N TYR A 274 14.53 -6.21 -19.37
CA TYR A 274 14.84 -4.83 -19.76
C TYR A 274 16.20 -4.31 -19.28
N HIS A 275 17.06 -5.17 -18.71
CA HIS A 275 18.35 -4.79 -18.14
C HIS A 275 18.26 -3.61 -17.15
N ALA A 276 17.22 -3.59 -16.32
CA ALA A 276 17.03 -2.53 -15.34
C ALA A 276 18.14 -2.56 -14.28
N SER A 277 18.69 -1.39 -13.93
CA SER A 277 19.78 -1.26 -12.95
C SER A 277 19.41 -1.69 -11.52
N ARG A 278 18.11 -1.83 -11.23
CA ARG A 278 17.58 -2.32 -9.95
C ARG A 278 17.10 -3.78 -10.00
N ALA A 279 17.37 -4.50 -11.09
CA ALA A 279 17.00 -5.90 -11.19
C ALA A 279 17.75 -6.75 -10.17
N ILE A 280 17.02 -7.54 -9.39
CA ILE A 280 17.58 -8.40 -8.35
C ILE A 280 18.02 -9.72 -9.00
N PRO A 281 19.26 -10.19 -8.78
CA PRO A 281 19.74 -11.44 -9.37
C PRO A 281 18.97 -12.64 -8.80
N PHE A 282 18.63 -13.60 -9.66
CA PHE A 282 17.74 -14.73 -9.36
C PHE A 282 18.09 -15.46 -8.04
N GLY A 283 19.38 -15.68 -7.76
CA GLY A 283 19.83 -16.35 -6.53
C GLY A 283 19.44 -15.61 -5.24
N THR A 284 19.50 -14.28 -5.23
CA THR A 284 19.08 -13.47 -4.07
C THR A 284 17.56 -13.46 -3.89
N MET A 285 16.80 -13.69 -4.96
CA MET A 285 15.34 -13.74 -4.87
C MET A 285 14.85 -15.03 -4.23
N VAL A 286 15.48 -16.15 -4.57
CA VAL A 286 15.19 -17.46 -3.96
C VAL A 286 15.57 -17.43 -2.48
N SER A 287 16.73 -16.85 -2.13
CA SER A 287 17.15 -16.73 -0.73
C SER A 287 16.21 -15.85 0.10
N ILE A 288 15.77 -14.70 -0.44
CA ILE A 288 14.81 -13.82 0.24
C ILE A 288 13.45 -14.50 0.42
N SER A 289 12.96 -15.19 -0.61
CA SER A 289 11.65 -15.85 -0.56
C SER A 289 11.63 -16.99 0.45
N ILE A 290 12.70 -17.78 0.53
CA ILE A 290 12.84 -18.85 1.53
C ILE A 290 12.98 -18.26 2.94
N SER A 291 13.82 -17.23 3.14
CA SER A 291 14.03 -16.67 4.47
C SER A 291 12.77 -15.98 4.99
N ARG A 292 12.15 -15.07 4.23
CA ARG A 292 10.95 -14.33 4.66
C ARG A 292 9.70 -15.21 4.74
N SER A 293 9.53 -16.21 3.87
CA SER A 293 8.41 -17.17 4.02
C SER A 293 8.58 -18.04 5.25
N SER A 294 9.82 -18.39 5.62
CA SER A 294 10.09 -19.12 6.86
C SER A 294 9.76 -18.26 8.08
N TYR A 295 10.17 -17.00 8.13
CA TYR A 295 9.82 -16.08 9.23
C TYR A 295 8.31 -15.84 9.35
N LEU A 296 7.60 -15.68 8.23
CA LEU A 296 6.15 -15.42 8.24
C LEU A 296 5.31 -16.68 8.55
N SER A 297 5.87 -17.88 8.34
CA SER A 297 5.18 -19.17 8.53
C SER A 297 5.57 -19.91 9.82
N PHE A 298 6.78 -19.69 10.36
CA PHE A 298 7.23 -20.33 11.62
C PHE A 298 6.60 -19.72 12.88
N TYR A 299 6.42 -18.40 12.93
CA TYR A 299 5.79 -17.72 14.07
C TYR A 299 4.34 -18.19 14.33
N PRO A 300 3.47 -18.35 13.31
CA PRO A 300 2.16 -18.96 13.49
C PRO A 300 2.27 -20.38 14.06
N CYS A 301 3.05 -21.26 13.41
CA CYS A 301 3.14 -22.69 13.76
C CYS A 301 3.60 -22.97 15.20
N ILE A 302 4.49 -22.14 15.75
CA ILE A 302 4.96 -22.24 17.14
C ILE A 302 3.90 -21.69 18.11
N SER A 303 3.23 -20.59 17.78
CA SER A 303 2.14 -20.01 18.61
C SER A 303 0.96 -20.99 18.74
N TYR A 304 0.62 -21.73 17.68
CA TYR A 304 -0.46 -22.73 17.72
C TYR A 304 -0.17 -23.90 18.67
N LYS A 305 1.09 -24.32 18.83
CA LYS A 305 1.45 -25.39 19.78
C LYS A 305 1.30 -24.94 21.23
N VAL A 306 1.57 -23.65 21.51
CA VAL A 306 1.43 -23.02 22.83
C VAL A 306 -0.03 -22.70 23.16
N GLN A 307 -0.82 -22.26 22.18
CA GLN A 307 -2.25 -21.99 22.36
C GLN A 307 -3.15 -23.22 22.35
N LEU A 308 -2.79 -24.33 21.70
CA LEU A 308 -3.55 -25.59 21.84
C LEU A 308 -3.50 -26.11 23.29
N VAL A 309 -2.38 -25.92 23.99
CA VAL A 309 -2.23 -26.26 25.42
C VAL A 309 -3.04 -25.28 26.28
N SER A 310 -2.99 -23.98 25.97
CA SER A 310 -3.72 -22.95 26.73
C SER A 310 -5.25 -23.01 26.53
N LEU A 311 -5.73 -23.26 25.32
CA LEU A 311 -7.16 -23.45 25.01
C LEU A 311 -7.70 -24.76 25.58
N CYS A 312 -6.89 -25.83 25.66
CA CYS A 312 -7.31 -27.07 26.33
C CYS A 312 -7.51 -26.85 27.84
N HIS A 313 -6.65 -26.06 28.50
CA HIS A 313 -6.82 -25.66 29.90
C HIS A 313 -8.04 -24.73 30.11
N ILE A 314 -8.30 -23.80 29.20
CA ILE A 314 -9.45 -22.87 29.28
C ILE A 314 -10.76 -23.62 29.04
N TRP A 315 -10.79 -24.57 28.10
CA TRP A 315 -11.98 -25.38 27.83
C TRP A 315 -12.29 -26.32 29.00
N HIS A 316 -11.27 -26.91 29.63
CA HIS A 316 -11.42 -27.73 30.84
C HIS A 316 -11.85 -26.92 32.07
N LEU A 317 -11.42 -25.66 32.21
CA LEU A 317 -11.92 -24.76 33.26
C LEU A 317 -13.37 -24.35 33.02
N SER A 318 -13.78 -24.16 31.76
CA SER A 318 -15.15 -23.79 31.44
C SER A 318 -16.16 -24.92 31.67
N THR A 319 -15.79 -26.19 31.44
CA THR A 319 -16.65 -27.34 31.78
C THR A 319 -16.80 -27.50 33.29
N LEU A 320 -15.72 -27.30 34.06
CA LEU A 320 -15.76 -27.34 35.53
C LEU A 320 -16.60 -26.22 36.15
N LEU A 321 -16.58 -25.02 35.55
CA LEU A 321 -17.45 -23.91 35.96
C LEU A 321 -18.93 -24.20 35.67
N VAL A 322 -19.24 -24.80 34.52
CA VAL A 322 -20.62 -25.19 34.17
C VAL A 322 -21.14 -26.29 35.10
N GLU A 323 -20.33 -27.27 35.47
CA GLU A 323 -20.70 -28.29 36.46
C GLU A 323 -20.86 -27.72 37.88
N TYR A 324 -20.02 -26.76 38.27
CA TYR A 324 -20.14 -26.04 39.55
C TYR A 324 -21.44 -25.23 39.64
N PHE A 325 -21.82 -24.51 38.58
CA PHE A 325 -23.09 -23.77 38.52
C PHE A 325 -24.31 -24.68 38.40
N ALA A 326 -24.19 -25.84 37.73
CA ALA A 326 -25.28 -26.82 37.64
C ALA A 326 -25.55 -27.52 38.98
N SER A 327 -24.54 -27.67 39.84
CA SER A 327 -24.66 -28.23 41.20
C SER A 327 -25.39 -27.27 42.16
N HIS A 328 -25.17 -25.95 42.02
CA HIS A 328 -25.72 -24.96 42.94
C HIS A 328 -27.16 -24.52 42.65
N ASN A 329 -27.75 -24.95 41.53
CA ASN A 329 -29.12 -24.59 41.11
C ASN A 329 -30.15 -25.70 41.40
N LYS A 330 -29.80 -26.69 42.23
CA LYS A 330 -30.72 -27.69 42.81
C LYS A 330 -30.84 -27.47 44.32
N VAL A 331 -31.45 -26.35 44.72
CA VAL A 331 -32.14 -26.18 46.01
C VAL A 331 -33.40 -25.38 45.76
#